data_AF-A0AAU9CUZ7-F1
#
_entry.id   AF-A0AAU9CUZ7-F1
#
_cell.length_a   1.000
_cell.length_b   1.000
_cell.length_c   1.000
_cell.angle_alpha   90.00
_cell.angle_beta   90.00
_cell.angle_gamma   90.00
#
_symmetry.space_group_name_H-M   'P 1'
#
loop_
_entity.id
_entity.type
_entity.pdbx_description
1 polymer ?
#
loop_
_entity_poly.entity_id
_entity_poly.type
_entity_poly.pdbx_seq_one_letter_code
_entity_poly.pdbx_strand_id
1 'polypeptide(L)'
;MDEDKKQSGPTSDPDAMPVLPASPQVDKDESKSDIKISKEAQNLSRDDGATYIGDTVAYTVVLSNSKPHTAWYNAVIRDPLPEGLEPVAGTIKLVDPAGAAHDVPDSAYNPETRLLAVSAGTLLGGTQATLTFQCTITEDALGADIGNVAEASGESPAGVTIDANTGAPQTIEPGQRFDPPGGWDEYLERNGSISNASLPAYAPGTSASQGPLTTQTAEKPAPAKTQVVPKGSHIVPTGDQDAYLPLTLGVMALLGVAAATVLLVKERR
;
A
#
# COMPACT_ATOMS: atom_id res chain seq x y z
N MET A 1 36.52 1.41 -49.17
CA MET A 1 37.76 1.18 -48.41
C MET A 1 37.31 0.72 -47.06
N ASP A 2 37.24 -0.59 -46.90
CA ASP A 2 36.43 -1.26 -45.90
C ASP A 2 37.39 -2.16 -45.13
N GLU A 3 37.66 -1.83 -43.87
CA GLU A 3 38.61 -2.59 -43.05
C GLU A 3 37.89 -3.71 -42.30
N ASP A 4 38.08 -4.93 -42.81
CA ASP A 4 37.66 -6.17 -42.15
C ASP A 4 38.28 -6.30 -40.75
N LYS A 5 37.43 -6.12 -39.73
CA LYS A 5 37.83 -6.36 -38.33
C LYS A 5 37.89 -7.86 -38.05
N LYS A 6 39.07 -8.45 -38.31
CA LYS A 6 39.36 -9.88 -38.10
C LYS A 6 38.94 -10.35 -36.70
N GLN A 7 38.00 -11.30 -36.67
CA GLN A 7 37.57 -12.01 -35.47
C GLN A 7 38.60 -13.12 -35.15
N SER A 8 39.40 -12.93 -34.10
CA SER A 8 40.32 -13.97 -33.61
C SER A 8 39.54 -14.99 -32.76
N GLY A 9 39.48 -16.24 -33.22
CA GLY A 9 38.90 -17.35 -32.45
C GLY A 9 39.75 -17.73 -31.23
N PRO A 10 39.19 -18.50 -30.28
CA PRO A 10 39.91 -18.91 -29.07
C PRO A 10 40.93 -20.01 -29.37
N THR A 11 42.18 -19.78 -28.98
CA THR A 11 43.21 -20.84 -28.90
C THR A 11 42.97 -21.65 -27.63
N SER A 12 42.51 -22.89 -27.77
CA SER A 12 42.31 -23.82 -26.65
C SER A 12 43.62 -24.54 -26.31
N ASP A 13 44.42 -23.94 -25.44
CA ASP A 13 45.58 -24.60 -24.80
C ASP A 13 45.07 -25.49 -23.65
N PRO A 14 45.28 -26.83 -23.68
CA PRO A 14 44.75 -27.75 -22.67
C PRO A 14 45.43 -27.66 -21.30
N ASP A 15 46.60 -27.02 -21.19
CA ASP A 15 47.31 -26.81 -19.91
C ASP A 15 47.08 -25.40 -19.32
N ALA A 16 46.24 -24.58 -19.95
CA ALA A 16 45.88 -23.26 -19.42
C ALA A 16 45.03 -23.39 -18.14
N MET A 17 45.63 -23.04 -16.99
CA MET A 17 44.89 -22.84 -15.75
C MET A 17 43.74 -21.85 -15.98
N PRO A 18 42.52 -22.09 -15.45
CA PRO A 18 41.39 -21.18 -15.63
C PRO A 18 41.73 -19.83 -14.99
N VAL A 19 42.01 -18.84 -15.84
CA VAL A 19 42.22 -17.46 -15.39
C VAL A 19 40.91 -16.93 -14.83
N LEU A 20 40.84 -16.80 -13.51
CA LEU A 20 39.77 -16.04 -12.86
C LEU A 20 39.79 -14.63 -13.46
N PRO A 21 38.65 -14.09 -13.93
CA PRO A 21 38.62 -12.72 -14.45
C PRO A 21 39.09 -11.76 -13.35
N ALA A 22 40.04 -10.88 -13.70
CA ALA A 22 40.64 -9.95 -12.76
C ALA A 22 39.60 -8.94 -12.27
N SER A 23 39.05 -9.21 -11.07
CA SER A 23 37.99 -8.45 -10.40
C SER A 23 36.68 -8.35 -11.19
N PRO A 24 35.62 -9.11 -10.84
CA PRO A 24 34.30 -8.88 -11.44
C PRO A 24 33.92 -7.40 -11.22
N GLN A 25 33.67 -6.69 -12.32
CA GLN A 25 33.12 -5.35 -12.26
C GLN A 25 31.66 -5.50 -11.83
N VAL A 26 31.40 -5.33 -10.54
CA VAL A 26 30.04 -5.15 -10.04
C VAL A 26 29.61 -3.76 -10.51
N ASP A 27 28.69 -3.71 -11.47
CA ASP A 27 28.11 -2.46 -11.93
C ASP A 27 27.46 -1.75 -10.74
N LYS A 28 27.99 -0.58 -10.39
CA LYS A 28 27.71 0.12 -9.12
C LYS A 28 26.24 0.51 -8.91
N ASP A 29 25.43 0.44 -9.97
CA ASP A 29 24.01 0.76 -10.00
C ASP A 29 23.11 -0.49 -9.87
N GLU A 30 23.64 -1.70 -10.08
CA GLU A 30 22.83 -2.93 -9.95
C GLU A 30 22.40 -3.23 -8.52
N SER A 31 23.10 -2.68 -7.52
CA SER A 31 22.84 -2.91 -6.09
C SER A 31 21.75 -2.02 -5.49
N LYS A 32 21.14 -1.11 -6.26
CA LYS A 32 20.09 -0.22 -5.75
C LYS A 32 18.72 -0.92 -5.74
N SER A 33 18.07 -0.92 -4.58
CA SER A 33 16.72 -1.48 -4.39
C SER A 33 15.68 -0.75 -5.25
N ASP A 34 14.75 -1.50 -5.85
CA ASP A 34 13.65 -0.98 -6.67
C ASP A 34 12.39 -0.91 -5.80
N ILE A 35 12.33 0.14 -4.99
CA ILE A 35 11.26 0.34 -4.00
C ILE A 35 10.05 1.00 -4.65
N LYS A 36 8.87 0.43 -4.44
CA LYS A 36 7.59 0.97 -4.89
C LYS A 36 6.55 0.93 -3.78
N ILE A 37 5.86 2.05 -3.60
CA ILE A 37 4.68 2.16 -2.76
C ILE A 37 3.45 2.44 -3.61
N SER A 38 2.33 1.78 -3.30
CA SER A 38 1.03 1.98 -3.93
C SER A 38 -0.05 2.00 -2.85
N LYS A 39 -1.17 2.66 -3.14
CA LYS A 39 -2.26 2.84 -2.19
C LYS A 39 -3.60 2.78 -2.91
N GLU A 40 -4.52 2.04 -2.32
CA GLU A 40 -5.88 1.88 -2.82
C GLU A 40 -6.88 2.15 -1.68
N ALA A 41 -8.09 2.56 -2.05
CA ALA A 41 -9.15 2.92 -1.12
C ALA A 41 -10.46 2.23 -1.52
N GLN A 42 -11.17 1.68 -0.53
CA GLN A 42 -12.45 0.99 -0.71
C GLN A 42 -13.46 1.50 0.31
N ASN A 43 -14.63 1.96 -0.16
CA ASN A 43 -15.74 2.25 0.74
C ASN A 43 -16.31 0.92 1.28
N LEU A 44 -16.39 0.77 2.60
CA LEU A 44 -16.95 -0.41 3.28
C LEU A 44 -18.43 -0.22 3.66
N SER A 45 -18.92 1.02 3.64
CA SER A 45 -20.29 1.35 4.02
C SER A 45 -21.30 1.21 2.88
N ARG A 46 -20.85 1.19 1.61
CA ARG A 46 -21.68 1.11 0.40
C ARG A 46 -20.90 0.62 -0.82
N ASP A 47 -21.63 0.11 -1.80
CA ASP A 47 -21.14 -0.40 -3.09
C ASP A 47 -21.68 0.40 -4.31
N ASP A 48 -22.40 1.50 -4.07
CA ASP A 48 -22.98 2.39 -5.10
C ASP A 48 -21.95 3.23 -5.89
N GLY A 49 -20.67 3.14 -5.51
CA GLY A 49 -19.56 3.87 -6.12
C GLY A 49 -19.43 5.34 -5.68
N ALA A 50 -20.24 5.79 -4.72
CA ALA A 50 -20.13 7.10 -4.09
C ALA A 50 -19.52 6.99 -2.68
N THR A 51 -19.23 8.14 -2.07
CA THR A 51 -18.78 8.26 -0.69
C THR A 51 -19.46 9.46 -0.03
N TYR A 52 -19.89 9.28 1.21
CA TYR A 52 -20.65 10.25 1.99
C TYR A 52 -19.99 10.47 3.36
N ILE A 53 -20.33 11.58 4.01
CA ILE A 53 -19.97 11.81 5.42
C ILE A 53 -20.47 10.66 6.30
N GLY A 54 -19.63 10.20 7.21
CA GLY A 54 -19.91 9.07 8.10
C GLY A 54 -19.61 7.69 7.50
N ASP A 55 -19.28 7.59 6.21
CA ASP A 55 -18.81 6.33 5.63
C ASP A 55 -17.47 5.91 6.22
N THR A 56 -17.22 4.60 6.23
CA THR A 56 -15.93 4.01 6.58
C THR A 56 -15.23 3.54 5.31
N VAL A 57 -14.02 4.04 5.09
CA VAL A 57 -13.16 3.71 3.94
C VAL A 57 -11.95 2.94 4.43
N ALA A 58 -11.72 1.75 3.87
CA ALA A 58 -10.49 0.99 4.06
C ALA A 58 -9.41 1.49 3.10
N TYR A 59 -8.21 1.72 3.63
CA TYR A 59 -7.00 1.97 2.87
C TYR A 59 -6.09 0.74 2.91
N THR A 60 -5.54 0.38 1.75
CA THR A 60 -4.50 -0.65 1.62
C THR A 60 -3.27 -0.01 1.00
N VAL A 61 -2.15 -0.01 1.72
CA VAL A 61 -0.85 0.49 1.29
C VAL A 61 0.08 -0.70 1.09
N VAL A 62 0.57 -0.90 -0.14
CA VAL A 62 1.54 -1.95 -0.47
C VAL A 62 2.89 -1.31 -0.72
N LEU A 63 3.89 -1.71 0.06
CA LEU A 63 5.28 -1.29 -0.05
C LEU A 63 6.12 -2.49 -0.47
N SER A 64 6.84 -2.41 -1.59
CA SER A 64 7.53 -3.54 -2.21
C SER A 64 8.96 -3.20 -2.63
N ASN A 65 9.83 -4.21 -2.66
CA ASN A 65 11.16 -4.14 -3.28
C ASN A 65 11.24 -5.16 -4.40
N SER A 66 11.10 -4.74 -5.66
CA SER A 66 11.06 -5.66 -6.81
C SER A 66 12.43 -6.07 -7.37
N LYS A 67 13.55 -5.52 -6.87
CA LYS A 67 14.90 -5.83 -7.37
C LYS A 67 15.51 -7.02 -6.60
N PRO A 68 15.74 -8.20 -7.22
CA PRO A 68 16.38 -9.33 -6.56
C PRO A 68 17.79 -8.98 -6.04
N HIS A 69 18.26 -9.72 -5.03
CA HIS A 69 19.58 -9.55 -4.41
C HIS A 69 19.86 -8.17 -3.79
N THR A 70 18.83 -7.36 -3.56
CA THR A 70 18.91 -6.12 -2.77
C THR A 70 18.25 -6.28 -1.42
N ALA A 71 18.47 -5.31 -0.53
CA ALA A 71 17.80 -5.19 0.76
C ALA A 71 17.55 -3.71 1.06
N TRP A 72 16.44 -3.42 1.72
CA TRP A 72 16.14 -2.11 2.26
C TRP A 72 15.72 -2.28 3.72
N TYR A 73 16.58 -1.80 4.61
CA TYR A 73 16.47 -2.02 6.05
C TYR A 73 15.64 -0.92 6.68
N ASN A 74 15.11 -1.18 7.89
CA ASN A 74 14.43 -0.16 8.70
C ASN A 74 13.36 0.63 7.92
N ALA A 75 12.62 -0.08 7.08
CA ALA A 75 11.55 0.46 6.28
C ALA A 75 10.41 0.91 7.18
N VAL A 76 9.87 2.09 6.91
CA VAL A 76 8.76 2.71 7.64
C VAL A 76 7.76 3.22 6.62
N ILE A 77 6.48 2.86 6.80
CA ILE A 77 5.36 3.42 6.04
C ILE A 77 4.83 4.63 6.80
N ARG A 78 4.62 5.74 6.08
CA ARG A 78 4.12 7.02 6.61
C ARG A 78 2.88 7.42 5.84
N ASP A 79 1.89 7.95 6.54
CA ASP A 79 0.58 8.26 6.01
C ASP A 79 0.08 9.57 6.65
N PRO A 80 0.42 10.74 6.07
CA PRO A 80 -0.13 12.01 6.52
C PRO A 80 -1.60 12.11 6.08
N LEU A 81 -2.52 11.92 7.02
CA LEU A 81 -3.94 11.86 6.72
C LEU A 81 -4.52 13.27 6.52
N PRO A 82 -5.13 13.56 5.36
CA PRO A 82 -5.79 14.84 5.15
C PRO A 82 -6.92 15.06 6.17
N GLU A 83 -7.27 16.32 6.41
CA GLU A 83 -8.51 16.68 7.09
C GLU A 83 -9.70 16.06 6.35
N GLY A 84 -10.71 15.60 7.09
CA GLY A 84 -11.80 14.80 6.53
C GLY A 84 -11.67 13.29 6.67
N LEU A 85 -10.49 12.75 7.02
CA LEU A 85 -10.25 11.30 7.18
C LEU A 85 -9.74 10.93 8.58
N GLU A 86 -10.59 10.37 9.44
CA GLU A 86 -10.20 10.05 10.82
C GLU A 86 -10.07 8.53 11.07
N PRO A 87 -8.91 8.02 11.54
CA PRO A 87 -8.71 6.59 11.77
C PRO A 87 -9.71 5.94 12.72
N VAL A 88 -10.16 4.74 12.37
CA VAL A 88 -10.97 3.88 13.23
C VAL A 88 -10.05 3.05 14.12
N ALA A 89 -10.17 3.23 15.43
CA ALA A 89 -9.36 2.55 16.44
C ALA A 89 -9.43 1.01 16.31
N GLY A 90 -8.29 0.34 16.49
CA GLY A 90 -8.14 -1.12 16.39
C GLY A 90 -8.18 -1.68 14.96
N THR A 91 -8.22 -0.85 13.92
CA THR A 91 -8.25 -1.30 12.51
C THR A 91 -6.88 -1.33 11.83
N ILE A 92 -5.85 -0.75 12.44
CA ILE A 92 -4.52 -0.66 11.86
C ILE A 92 -3.80 -2.01 11.96
N LYS A 93 -3.45 -2.61 10.82
CA LYS A 93 -2.80 -3.91 10.72
C LYS A 93 -1.70 -3.89 9.67
N LEU A 94 -0.57 -4.53 9.96
CA LEU A 94 0.54 -4.70 9.04
C LEU A 94 0.74 -6.19 8.75
N VAL A 95 0.90 -6.55 7.48
CA VAL A 95 1.57 -7.78 7.06
C VAL A 95 3.01 -7.42 6.68
N ASP A 96 3.99 -8.03 7.33
CA ASP A 96 5.40 -7.73 7.12
C ASP A 96 6.00 -8.48 5.91
N PRO A 97 7.26 -8.19 5.49
CA PRO A 97 7.93 -8.86 4.38
C PRO A 97 8.16 -10.38 4.54
N ALA A 98 8.00 -10.93 5.75
CA ALA A 98 8.02 -12.36 6.02
C ALA A 98 6.61 -13.00 5.98
N GLY A 99 5.56 -12.19 5.80
CA GLY A 99 4.16 -12.62 5.78
C GLY A 99 3.53 -12.74 7.17
N ALA A 100 4.18 -12.27 8.23
CA ALA A 100 3.60 -12.25 9.57
C ALA A 100 2.63 -11.05 9.70
N ALA A 101 1.47 -11.30 10.31
CA ALA A 101 0.47 -10.28 10.58
C ALA A 101 0.65 -9.69 11.99
N HIS A 102 0.61 -8.36 12.08
CA HIS A 102 0.81 -7.57 13.28
C HIS A 102 -0.39 -6.64 13.49
N ASP A 103 -0.96 -6.67 14.70
CA ASP A 103 -1.90 -5.65 15.15
C ASP A 103 -1.10 -4.41 15.57
N VAL A 104 -1.31 -3.29 14.88
CA VAL A 104 -0.57 -2.05 15.09
C VAL A 104 -1.30 -1.22 16.15
N PRO A 105 -0.61 -0.67 17.17
CA PRO A 105 -1.27 0.15 18.19
C PRO A 105 -1.79 1.46 17.60
N ASP A 106 -2.97 1.92 18.04
CA ASP A 106 -3.59 3.18 17.60
C ASP A 106 -2.67 4.40 17.82
N SER A 107 -1.74 4.33 18.78
CA SER A 107 -0.71 5.34 19.02
C SER A 107 0.30 5.51 17.89
N ALA A 108 0.27 4.66 16.87
CA ALA A 108 0.97 4.85 15.60
C ALA A 108 0.42 6.04 14.79
N TYR A 109 -0.83 6.45 15.03
CA TYR A 109 -1.39 7.72 14.56
C TYR A 109 -1.18 8.81 15.62
N ASN A 110 -0.58 9.93 15.20
CA ASN A 110 -0.51 11.15 16.00
C ASN A 110 -1.59 12.13 15.52
N PRO A 111 -2.64 12.42 16.34
CA PRO A 111 -3.71 13.34 15.95
C PRO A 111 -3.28 14.81 15.87
N GLU A 112 -2.21 15.22 16.57
CA GLU A 112 -1.71 16.61 16.52
C GLU A 112 -1.04 16.94 15.18
N THR A 113 -0.40 15.94 14.55
CA THR A 113 0.28 16.07 13.25
C THR A 113 -0.45 15.35 12.12
N ARG A 114 -1.61 14.75 12.40
CA ARG A 114 -2.37 13.82 11.54
C ARG A 114 -1.51 12.75 10.84
N LEU A 115 -0.41 12.33 11.46
CA LEU A 115 0.55 11.40 10.84
C LEU A 115 0.41 10.00 11.43
N LEU A 116 0.08 9.02 10.59
CA LEU A 116 0.24 7.60 10.88
C LEU A 116 1.63 7.14 10.42
N ALA A 117 2.39 6.48 11.29
CA ALA A 117 3.73 5.98 10.98
C ALA A 117 3.99 4.59 11.60
N VAL A 118 4.30 3.62 10.75
CA VAL A 118 4.40 2.19 11.11
C VAL A 118 5.70 1.58 10.59
N SER A 119 6.44 0.88 11.46
CA SER A 119 7.62 0.12 11.07
C SER A 119 7.24 -1.11 10.22
N ALA A 120 7.84 -1.24 9.03
CA ALA A 120 7.65 -2.36 8.11
C ALA A 120 8.80 -3.39 8.16
N GLY A 121 9.91 -3.08 8.85
CA GLY A 121 11.05 -3.99 9.01
C GLY A 121 12.03 -3.95 7.84
N THR A 122 12.45 -5.12 7.33
CA THR A 122 13.43 -5.21 6.23
C THR A 122 12.81 -5.78 4.97
N LEU A 123 12.81 -5.02 3.88
CA LEU A 123 12.36 -5.46 2.56
C LEU A 123 13.53 -6.02 1.74
N LEU A 124 13.64 -7.34 1.72
CA LEU A 124 14.53 -8.05 0.81
C LEU A 124 13.99 -8.00 -0.64
N GLY A 125 14.88 -8.16 -1.61
CA GLY A 125 14.51 -8.21 -3.03
C GLY A 125 13.49 -9.33 -3.33
N GLY A 126 12.36 -8.96 -3.93
CA GLY A 126 11.22 -9.84 -4.19
C GLY A 126 10.17 -9.89 -3.08
N THR A 127 10.28 -9.07 -2.02
CA THR A 127 9.34 -9.04 -0.89
C THR A 127 8.52 -7.74 -0.82
N GLN A 128 7.42 -7.77 -0.07
CA GLN A 128 6.54 -6.63 0.18
C GLN A 128 5.99 -6.64 1.60
N ALA A 129 5.76 -5.45 2.17
CA ALA A 129 4.90 -5.23 3.31
C ALA A 129 3.52 -4.70 2.84
N THR A 130 2.49 -4.88 3.66
CA THR A 130 1.15 -4.37 3.38
C THR A 130 0.53 -3.81 4.65
N LEU A 131 0.32 -2.50 4.69
CA LEU A 131 -0.36 -1.81 5.78
C LEU A 131 -1.83 -1.61 5.39
N THR A 132 -2.74 -1.92 6.31
CA THR A 132 -4.19 -1.73 6.16
C THR A 132 -4.74 -0.98 7.36
N PHE A 133 -5.65 -0.04 7.12
CA PHE A 133 -6.35 0.71 8.16
C PHE A 133 -7.69 1.22 7.62
N GLN A 134 -8.60 1.63 8.50
CA GLN A 134 -9.88 2.22 8.13
C GLN A 134 -9.98 3.66 8.63
N CYS A 135 -10.62 4.53 7.85
CA CYS A 135 -10.93 5.91 8.24
C CYS A 135 -12.42 6.18 8.10
N THR A 136 -12.98 6.99 9.00
CA THR A 136 -14.31 7.58 8.86
C THR A 136 -14.22 8.92 8.13
N ILE A 137 -15.14 9.16 7.20
CA ILE A 137 -15.27 10.46 6.51
C ILE A 137 -15.94 11.48 7.45
N THR A 138 -15.25 12.57 7.79
CA THR A 138 -15.80 13.66 8.64
C THR A 138 -16.44 14.77 7.81
N GLU A 139 -17.09 15.74 8.47
CA GLU A 139 -17.68 16.91 7.81
C GLU A 139 -16.61 17.79 7.13
N ASP A 140 -15.37 17.80 7.64
CA ASP A 140 -14.25 18.59 7.12
C ASP A 140 -13.81 18.16 5.71
N ALA A 141 -14.22 16.96 5.28
CA ALA A 141 -14.02 16.48 3.91
C ALA A 141 -14.83 17.28 2.86
N LEU A 142 -15.87 18.02 3.27
CA LEU A 142 -16.79 18.71 2.36
C LEU A 142 -16.10 19.81 1.55
N GLY A 143 -15.91 19.55 0.25
CA GLY A 143 -15.26 20.49 -0.66
C GLY A 143 -13.73 20.56 -0.50
N ALA A 144 -13.15 19.70 0.34
CA ALA A 144 -11.72 19.51 0.49
C ALA A 144 -11.17 18.41 -0.45
N ASP A 145 -9.87 18.46 -0.71
CA ASP A 145 -9.15 17.35 -1.35
C ASP A 145 -8.76 16.32 -0.27
N ILE A 146 -9.49 15.21 -0.23
CA ILE A 146 -9.21 14.07 0.67
C ILE A 146 -8.36 12.97 0.02
N GLY A 147 -7.61 13.31 -1.02
CA GLY A 147 -6.70 12.39 -1.71
C GLY A 147 -5.59 11.91 -0.80
N ASN A 148 -5.73 10.67 -0.30
CA ASN A 148 -4.84 10.18 0.74
C ASN A 148 -3.54 9.61 0.14
N VAL A 149 -2.37 10.06 0.59
CA VAL A 149 -1.05 9.68 0.03
C VAL A 149 -0.25 8.92 1.08
N ALA A 150 0.42 7.84 0.68
CA ALA A 150 1.40 7.16 1.53
C ALA A 150 2.83 7.42 1.04
N GLU A 151 3.75 7.53 1.97
CA GLU A 151 5.18 7.66 1.76
C GLU A 151 5.90 6.51 2.47
N ALA A 152 7.16 6.26 2.12
CA ALA A 152 8.01 5.42 2.94
C ALA A 152 9.45 5.95 2.97
N SER A 153 10.21 5.43 3.92
CA SER A 153 11.62 5.72 4.14
C SER A 153 12.30 4.52 4.78
N GLY A 154 13.63 4.45 4.68
CA GLY A 154 14.40 3.29 5.11
C GLY A 154 15.85 3.36 4.63
N GLU A 155 16.68 2.44 5.09
CA GLU A 155 18.14 2.51 5.00
C GLU A 155 18.67 1.55 3.94
N SER A 156 19.55 2.05 3.06
CA SER A 156 20.28 1.20 2.11
C SER A 156 21.33 0.34 2.82
N PRO A 157 21.83 -0.76 2.21
CA PRO A 157 22.88 -1.58 2.82
C PRO A 157 24.19 -0.85 3.14
N ALA A 158 24.42 0.33 2.55
CA ALA A 158 25.58 1.18 2.83
C ALA A 158 25.33 2.21 3.95
N GLY A 159 24.07 2.46 4.32
CA GLY A 159 23.68 3.43 5.35
C GLY A 159 23.13 2.81 6.65
N VAL A 160 22.78 1.51 6.63
CA VAL A 160 22.27 0.81 7.81
C VAL A 160 23.35 0.68 8.90
N THR A 161 22.97 0.91 10.15
CA THR A 161 23.87 0.73 11.30
C THR A 161 24.12 -0.76 11.54
N ILE A 162 25.38 -1.17 11.76
CA ILE A 162 25.75 -2.55 12.09
C ILE A 162 25.93 -2.69 13.60
N ASP A 163 25.31 -3.72 14.19
CA ASP A 163 25.51 -4.06 15.58
C ASP A 163 26.92 -4.64 15.80
N ALA A 164 27.68 -4.03 16.71
CA ALA A 164 29.09 -4.35 16.94
C ALA A 164 29.34 -5.73 17.60
N ASN A 165 28.32 -6.36 18.19
CA ASN A 165 28.44 -7.64 18.88
C ASN A 165 28.14 -8.83 17.97
N THR A 166 27.18 -8.65 17.05
CA THR A 166 26.68 -9.68 16.13
C THR A 166 27.23 -9.54 14.71
N GLY A 167 27.67 -8.34 14.31
CA GLY A 167 28.05 -8.02 12.94
C GLY A 167 26.87 -7.94 11.97
N ALA A 168 25.62 -7.96 12.46
CA ALA A 168 24.41 -7.89 11.66
C ALA A 168 23.88 -6.44 11.56
N PRO A 169 23.13 -6.08 10.50
CA PRO A 169 22.38 -4.83 10.46
C PRO A 169 21.40 -4.72 11.63
N GLN A 170 21.32 -3.55 12.27
CA GLN A 170 20.29 -3.26 13.25
C GLN A 170 18.94 -3.11 12.57
N THR A 171 17.94 -3.84 13.07
CA THR A 171 16.58 -3.89 12.53
C THR A 171 15.55 -3.37 13.52
N ILE A 172 14.64 -2.51 13.08
CA ILE A 172 13.42 -2.18 13.82
C ILE A 172 12.40 -3.33 13.74
N GLU A 173 11.69 -3.57 14.83
CA GLU A 173 10.61 -4.56 14.89
C GLU A 173 9.41 -4.10 14.04
N PRO A 174 8.83 -4.94 13.16
CA PRO A 174 7.64 -4.59 12.39
C PRO A 174 6.39 -4.35 13.26
N GLY A 175 5.41 -3.64 12.70
CA GLY A 175 4.08 -3.49 13.29
C GLY A 175 4.00 -2.49 14.45
N GLN A 176 5.08 -1.79 14.76
CA GLN A 176 5.14 -0.81 15.85
C GLN A 176 4.89 0.61 15.34
N ARG A 177 4.44 1.51 16.23
CA ARG A 177 4.58 2.96 16.02
C ARG A 177 6.04 3.25 15.71
N PHE A 178 6.30 3.99 14.64
CA PHE A 178 7.62 4.56 14.40
C PHE A 178 7.63 6.07 14.66
N ASP A 179 8.54 6.51 15.53
CA ASP A 179 8.75 7.92 15.87
C ASP A 179 10.26 8.16 15.94
N PRO A 180 10.86 8.83 14.96
CA PRO A 180 12.31 8.92 14.85
C PRO A 180 12.94 9.80 15.95
N PRO A 181 14.03 9.35 16.60
CA PRO A 181 14.82 10.23 17.45
C PRO A 181 15.41 11.37 16.61
N GLY A 182 15.25 12.61 17.07
CA GLY A 182 15.57 13.83 16.30
C GLY A 182 14.38 14.41 15.53
N GLY A 183 13.28 13.66 15.38
CA GLY A 183 12.11 14.07 14.62
C GLY A 183 12.20 13.73 13.13
N TRP A 184 11.11 14.01 12.42
CA TRP A 184 10.96 13.55 11.02
C TRP A 184 11.90 14.25 10.05
N ASP A 185 12.17 15.54 10.22
CA ASP A 185 13.01 16.31 9.29
C ASP A 185 14.43 15.74 9.23
N GLU A 186 15.09 15.55 10.38
CA GLU A 186 16.43 14.94 10.48
C GLU A 186 16.43 13.50 9.93
N TYR A 187 15.39 12.72 10.23
CA TYR A 187 15.28 11.34 9.76
C TYR A 187 15.16 11.25 8.23
N LEU A 188 14.39 12.14 7.62
CA LEU A 188 14.21 12.20 6.17
C LEU A 188 15.43 12.77 5.44
N GLU A 189 16.14 13.73 6.03
CA GLU A 189 17.44 14.20 5.52
C GLU A 189 18.50 13.09 5.53
N ARG A 190 18.54 12.28 6.60
CA ARG A 190 19.53 11.20 6.75
C ARG A 190 19.26 10.00 5.84
N ASN A 191 18.01 9.51 5.86
CA ASN A 191 17.66 8.24 5.24
C ASN A 191 17.05 8.39 3.84
N GLY A 192 16.51 9.57 3.53
CA GLY A 192 15.69 9.84 2.36
C GLY A 192 14.29 9.24 2.50
N SER A 193 13.25 10.04 2.21
CA SER A 193 12.04 9.45 1.64
C SER A 193 12.43 8.79 0.32
N ILE A 194 11.85 7.63 0.01
CA ILE A 194 11.84 7.17 -1.38
C ILE A 194 11.15 8.24 -2.23
N SER A 195 11.77 8.60 -3.36
CA SER A 195 11.31 9.71 -4.21
C SER A 195 10.03 9.41 -5.02
N ASN A 196 9.30 8.37 -4.64
CA ASN A 196 7.98 7.99 -5.10
C ASN A 196 7.05 7.80 -3.89
N ALA A 197 6.40 8.88 -3.48
CA ALA A 197 5.14 8.76 -2.74
C ALA A 197 4.11 8.00 -3.60
N SER A 198 3.08 7.44 -2.97
CA SER A 198 1.97 6.85 -3.72
C SER A 198 1.26 7.91 -4.54
N LEU A 199 0.53 7.51 -5.58
CA LEU A 199 -0.51 8.37 -6.12
C LEU A 199 -1.57 8.62 -5.03
N PRO A 200 -2.28 9.78 -5.05
CA PRO A 200 -3.38 10.02 -4.12
C PRO A 200 -4.50 8.99 -4.29
N ALA A 201 -4.84 8.30 -3.21
CA ALA A 201 -5.91 7.32 -3.15
C ALA A 201 -7.20 7.98 -2.68
N TYR A 202 -8.16 8.11 -3.59
CA TYR A 202 -9.48 8.65 -3.34
C TYR A 202 -10.48 7.55 -2.99
N ALA A 203 -11.36 7.82 -2.04
CA ALA A 203 -12.53 6.98 -1.82
C ALA A 203 -13.41 6.94 -3.08
N PRO A 204 -14.13 5.84 -3.36
CA PRO A 204 -15.03 5.74 -4.50
C PRO A 204 -15.95 6.96 -4.66
N GLY A 205 -15.92 7.58 -5.84
CA GLY A 205 -16.74 8.75 -6.15
C GLY A 205 -16.20 10.09 -5.65
N THR A 206 -14.98 10.14 -5.09
CA THR A 206 -14.28 11.40 -4.77
C THR A 206 -13.04 11.62 -5.66
N SER A 207 -12.55 12.86 -5.72
CA SER A 207 -11.34 13.27 -6.45
C SER A 207 -10.84 14.63 -5.92
N ALA A 208 -9.69 15.11 -6.42
CA ALA A 208 -9.11 16.41 -6.06
C ALA A 208 -10.06 17.62 -6.19
N SER A 209 -11.11 17.51 -7.02
CA SER A 209 -12.13 18.56 -7.23
C SER A 209 -13.54 18.14 -6.82
N GLN A 210 -13.72 16.95 -6.25
CA GLN A 210 -15.01 16.40 -5.87
C GLN A 210 -14.88 15.67 -4.52
N GLY A 211 -15.24 16.36 -3.44
CA GLY A 211 -15.34 15.77 -2.11
C GLY A 211 -16.52 14.80 -1.97
N PRO A 212 -16.68 14.17 -0.78
CA PRO A 212 -17.80 13.30 -0.48
C PRO A 212 -19.13 14.06 -0.43
N LEU A 213 -20.22 13.32 -0.58
CA LEU A 213 -21.58 13.87 -0.58
C LEU A 213 -22.12 14.05 0.85
N THR A 214 -22.85 15.13 1.08
CA THR A 214 -23.71 15.24 2.26
C THR A 214 -24.83 14.20 2.16
N THR A 215 -25.21 13.55 3.26
CA THR A 215 -26.51 12.88 3.38
C THR A 215 -27.63 13.92 3.49
N GLN A 216 -27.81 14.72 2.45
CA GLN A 216 -28.89 15.69 2.41
C GLN A 216 -30.21 14.94 2.35
N THR A 217 -30.91 15.03 3.47
CA THR A 217 -32.36 14.90 3.70
C THR A 217 -33.12 14.11 2.65
N ALA A 218 -33.82 13.06 3.07
CA ALA A 218 -35.01 12.63 2.34
C ALA A 218 -35.89 13.87 2.09
N GLU A 219 -36.01 14.30 0.83
CA GLU A 219 -36.83 15.45 0.48
C GLU A 219 -38.25 15.17 0.96
N LYS A 220 -38.64 15.82 2.07
CA LYS A 220 -40.05 15.91 2.44
C LYS A 220 -40.76 16.47 1.21
N PRO A 221 -41.65 15.71 0.54
CA PRO A 221 -42.12 16.12 -0.77
C PRO A 221 -42.73 17.51 -0.69
N ALA A 222 -42.30 18.40 -1.58
CA ALA A 222 -42.92 19.70 -1.73
C ALA A 222 -44.45 19.49 -1.88
N PRO A 223 -45.29 20.31 -1.20
CA PRO A 223 -46.74 20.06 -1.18
C PRO A 223 -47.27 19.98 -2.60
N ALA A 224 -47.87 18.83 -2.94
CA ALA A 224 -48.21 18.48 -4.31
C ALA A 224 -49.10 19.57 -4.94
N LYS A 225 -48.67 20.10 -6.09
CA LYS A 225 -49.52 20.99 -6.89
C LYS A 225 -50.71 20.19 -7.39
N THR A 226 -51.91 20.53 -6.91
CA THR A 226 -53.16 19.86 -7.25
C THR A 226 -53.42 19.86 -8.76
N GLN A 227 -53.13 18.74 -9.43
CA GLN A 227 -53.68 18.48 -10.75
C GLN A 227 -55.09 17.92 -10.60
N VAL A 228 -56.07 18.64 -11.17
CA VAL A 228 -57.45 18.17 -11.28
C VAL A 228 -57.53 17.18 -12.43
N VAL A 229 -57.78 15.91 -12.13
CA VAL A 229 -58.03 14.85 -13.11
C VAL A 229 -59.49 14.38 -12.98
N PRO A 230 -60.29 14.34 -14.07
CA PRO A 230 -61.68 13.93 -14.00
C PRO A 230 -61.85 12.40 -13.83
N LYS A 231 -63.05 12.05 -13.34
CA LYS A 231 -63.45 10.77 -12.75
C LYS A 231 -63.62 9.64 -13.80
N GLY A 232 -62.97 8.48 -13.64
CA GLY A 232 -63.14 7.33 -14.56
C GLY A 232 -62.53 5.99 -14.13
N SER A 233 -63.35 5.14 -13.50
CA SER A 233 -63.31 3.65 -13.41
C SER A 233 -62.08 2.86 -12.91
N HIS A 234 -62.39 2.03 -11.89
CA HIS A 234 -61.94 0.65 -11.61
C HIS A 234 -60.69 0.35 -10.73
N ILE A 235 -60.81 -0.81 -10.08
CA ILE A 235 -60.03 -1.42 -8.97
C ILE A 235 -59.99 -2.95 -9.23
N VAL A 236 -59.19 -3.85 -8.62
CA VAL A 236 -58.41 -4.00 -7.35
C VAL A 236 -57.32 -5.11 -7.60
N PRO A 237 -56.44 -5.55 -6.67
CA PRO A 237 -55.87 -5.01 -5.41
C PRO A 237 -54.32 -5.26 -5.21
N THR A 238 -53.84 -4.77 -4.06
CA THR A 238 -52.64 -5.08 -3.23
C THR A 238 -51.83 -6.38 -3.48
N GLY A 239 -50.50 -6.26 -3.32
CA GLY A 239 -49.57 -7.38 -3.11
C GLY A 239 -48.22 -6.94 -2.51
N ASP A 240 -48.18 -6.67 -1.21
CA ASP A 240 -46.92 -6.65 -0.44
C ASP A 240 -46.42 -8.09 -0.23
N GLN A 241 -45.11 -8.35 -0.31
CA GLN A 241 -44.35 -9.25 0.59
C GLN A 241 -42.83 -9.03 0.43
N ASP A 242 -42.13 -8.88 1.56
CA ASP A 242 -40.68 -8.75 1.65
C ASP A 242 -39.94 -10.06 1.32
N ALA A 243 -38.76 -9.98 0.68
CA ALA A 243 -37.83 -11.11 0.59
C ALA A 243 -36.36 -10.66 0.52
N TYR A 244 -35.64 -11.01 1.58
CA TYR A 244 -34.23 -10.81 1.87
C TYR A 244 -33.21 -11.13 0.74
N LEU A 245 -32.12 -10.37 0.75
CA LEU A 245 -30.85 -10.65 0.08
C LEU A 245 -30.19 -11.96 0.58
N PRO A 246 -29.22 -12.48 -0.20
CA PRO A 246 -27.92 -12.82 0.40
C PRO A 246 -26.77 -12.00 -0.19
N LEU A 247 -25.96 -11.39 0.69
CA LEU A 247 -24.65 -10.86 0.34
C LEU A 247 -23.75 -11.97 -0.21
N THR A 248 -23.05 -11.71 -1.31
CA THR A 248 -21.85 -12.47 -1.70
C THR A 248 -20.61 -11.61 -1.44
N LEU A 249 -19.83 -11.96 -0.40
CA LEU A 249 -18.53 -11.33 -0.16
C LEU A 249 -17.58 -11.56 -1.34
N GLY A 250 -17.21 -10.49 -2.03
CA GLY A 250 -16.13 -10.49 -3.01
C GLY A 250 -14.77 -10.41 -2.32
N VAL A 251 -14.16 -11.55 -2.00
CA VAL A 251 -12.76 -11.60 -1.54
C VAL A 251 -11.84 -11.47 -2.77
N MET A 252 -11.33 -10.26 -3.02
CA MET A 252 -10.31 -10.03 -4.05
C MET A 252 -8.92 -10.37 -3.49
N ALA A 253 -8.54 -11.64 -3.63
CA ALA A 253 -7.19 -12.09 -3.33
C ALA A 253 -6.24 -11.71 -4.49
N LEU A 254 -5.35 -10.73 -4.27
CA LEU A 254 -4.21 -10.50 -5.14
C LEU A 254 -3.18 -11.64 -4.96
N LEU A 255 -3.14 -12.53 -5.94
CA LEU A 255 -2.22 -13.68 -5.99
C LEU A 255 -0.76 -13.22 -6.17
N GLY A 256 0.04 -13.33 -5.12
CA GLY A 256 1.49 -13.29 -5.22
C GLY A 256 2.03 -14.58 -5.86
N VAL A 257 2.66 -14.46 -7.03
CA VAL A 257 3.34 -15.59 -7.69
C VAL A 257 4.76 -15.71 -7.15
N ALA A 258 4.95 -16.53 -6.11
CA ALA A 258 6.26 -16.99 -5.65
C ALA A 258 6.52 -18.42 -6.14
N ALA A 259 7.22 -18.56 -7.25
CA ALA A 259 7.59 -19.87 -7.80
C ALA A 259 8.83 -20.43 -7.08
N ALA A 260 8.64 -21.37 -6.14
CA ALA A 260 9.70 -22.13 -5.49
C ALA A 260 9.51 -23.64 -5.70
N THR A 261 10.13 -24.18 -6.76
CA THR A 261 10.13 -25.62 -7.06
C THR A 261 11.09 -26.39 -6.13
N VAL A 262 10.58 -26.87 -5.00
CA VAL A 262 11.30 -27.86 -4.17
C VAL A 262 11.10 -29.26 -4.76
N LEU A 263 12.14 -29.76 -5.44
CA LEU A 263 12.13 -31.10 -6.06
C LEU A 263 12.44 -32.17 -5.00
N LEU A 264 11.38 -32.68 -4.37
CA LEU A 264 11.47 -33.71 -3.34
C LEU A 264 11.62 -35.11 -3.97
N VAL A 265 12.85 -35.58 -4.14
CA VAL A 265 13.13 -36.97 -4.56
C VAL A 265 13.02 -37.89 -3.34
N LYS A 266 11.99 -38.74 -3.31
CA LYS A 266 11.94 -39.88 -2.38
C LYS A 266 11.47 -41.18 -3.06
N GLU A 267 12.41 -42.14 -3.09
CA GLU A 267 12.25 -43.60 -3.16
C GLU A 267 11.40 -44.25 -4.26
N ARG A 268 12.04 -45.12 -5.06
CA ARG A 268 11.60 -46.52 -5.25
C ARG A 268 12.77 -47.49 -5.50
N ARG A 269 12.99 -48.36 -4.50
CA ARG A 269 13.73 -49.65 -4.50
C ARG A 269 15.25 -49.62 -4.74
#